data_AF-A0A7W9Q0L0-F1
#
_entry.id   AF-A0A7W9Q0L0-F1
#
_cell.length_a   1.000
_cell.length_b   1.000
_cell.length_c   1.000
_cell.angle_alpha   90.00
_cell.angle_beta   90.00
_cell.angle_gamma   90.00
#
_symmetry.space_group_name_H-M   'P 1'
#
loop_
_entity.id
_entity.type
_entity.pdbx_description
1 polymer ?
#
loop_
_entity_poly.entity_id
_entity_poly.type
_entity_poly.pdbx_seq_one_letter_code
_entity_poly.pdbx_strand_id
1 'polypeptide(L)'
;METVAVRVPDHPVALAFLSAFGGGVTAPSANRFGSVSPTTADHVRAELGEAVDFVLDGGPCEVGVESTIVDATGEIPSILRPGGVTREDLEAVLGCPIAVRATSRVRVPGQHPTRRTAPATPSSSTPTA
;
A
#
# COMPACT_ATOMS: atom_id res chain seq x y z
N MET A 1 3.62 -11.07 -18.91
CA MET A 1 4.08 -10.76 -17.54
C MET A 1 4.34 -12.10 -16.86
N GLU A 2 5.51 -12.31 -16.29
CA GLU A 2 5.93 -13.61 -15.71
C GLU A 2 5.94 -13.61 -14.17
N THR A 3 5.68 -12.46 -13.55
CA THR A 3 5.73 -12.28 -12.08
C THR A 3 4.40 -11.80 -11.54
N VAL A 4 4.12 -12.12 -10.28
CA VAL A 4 2.91 -11.71 -9.55
C VAL A 4 3.31 -11.12 -8.20
N ALA A 5 2.66 -10.02 -7.81
CA ALA A 5 2.80 -9.44 -6.47
C ALA A 5 1.68 -9.97 -5.58
N VAL A 6 2.04 -10.53 -4.42
CA VAL A 6 1.11 -11.09 -3.45
C VAL A 6 1.36 -10.44 -2.09
N ARG A 7 0.28 -10.22 -1.32
CA ARG A 7 0.34 -9.82 0.08
C ARG A 7 -0.78 -10.48 0.86
N VAL A 8 -0.59 -10.63 2.16
CA VAL A 8 -1.67 -10.94 3.11
C VAL A 8 -1.97 -9.64 3.86
N PRO A 9 -3.21 -9.13 3.84
CA PRO A 9 -3.55 -7.91 4.57
C PRO A 9 -3.60 -8.18 6.07
N ASP A 10 -2.96 -7.32 6.86
CA ASP A 10 -3.09 -7.31 8.31
C ASP A 10 -4.32 -6.47 8.72
N HIS A 11 -5.52 -6.99 8.41
CA HIS A 11 -6.77 -6.33 8.78
C HIS A 11 -7.89 -7.37 8.97
N PRO A 12 -8.56 -7.44 10.13
CA PRO A 12 -9.50 -8.51 10.44
C PRO A 12 -10.67 -8.58 9.46
N VAL A 13 -11.24 -7.44 9.06
CA VAL A 13 -12.33 -7.38 8.07
C VAL A 13 -11.88 -7.88 6.69
N ALA A 14 -10.67 -7.54 6.24
CA ALA A 14 -10.15 -7.99 4.94
C ALA A 14 -9.88 -9.50 4.96
N LEU A 15 -9.33 -10.02 6.06
CA LEU A 15 -9.09 -11.45 6.26
C LEU A 15 -10.40 -12.25 6.31
N ALA A 16 -11.42 -11.76 7.02
CA ALA A 16 -12.73 -12.38 7.07
C ALA A 16 -13.38 -12.41 5.67
N PHE A 17 -13.28 -11.31 4.92
CA PHE A 17 -13.76 -11.25 3.53
C PHE A 17 -13.05 -12.26 2.63
N LEU A 18 -11.72 -12.31 2.64
CA LEU A 18 -10.95 -13.27 1.82
C LEU A 18 -11.28 -14.72 2.18
N SER A 19 -11.48 -15.00 3.48
CA SER A 19 -11.87 -16.33 3.96
C SER A 19 -13.26 -16.72 3.47
N ALA A 20 -14.23 -15.80 3.50
CA ALA A 20 -15.58 -16.02 3.00
C ALA A 20 -15.63 -16.13 1.46
N PHE A 21 -14.79 -15.36 0.77
CA PHE A 21 -14.67 -15.38 -0.70
C PHE A 21 -14.02 -16.69 -1.20
N GLY A 22 -13.13 -17.30 -0.40
CA GLY A 22 -12.51 -18.59 -0.71
C GLY A 22 -11.38 -18.51 -1.75
N GLY A 23 -10.80 -17.34 -1.97
CA GLY A 23 -9.76 -17.14 -2.99
C GLY A 23 -8.97 -15.84 -2.86
N GLY A 24 -8.03 -15.64 -3.78
CA GLY A 24 -7.26 -14.40 -3.89
C GLY A 24 -8.04 -13.31 -4.62
N VAL A 25 -7.79 -12.05 -4.25
CA VAL A 25 -8.43 -10.88 -4.87
C VAL A 25 -7.36 -9.93 -5.39
N THR A 26 -7.53 -9.46 -6.62
CA THR A 26 -6.73 -8.38 -7.19
C THR A 26 -7.29 -7.04 -6.72
N ALA A 27 -6.56 -6.33 -5.85
CA ALA A 27 -7.02 -5.09 -5.26
C ALA A 27 -5.95 -3.99 -5.36
N PRO A 28 -5.99 -3.11 -6.38
CA PRO A 28 -5.27 -1.85 -6.34
C PRO A 28 -5.86 -0.92 -5.27
N SER A 29 -5.25 0.24 -5.04
CA SER A 29 -5.83 1.26 -4.15
C SER A 29 -7.20 1.73 -4.69
N ALA A 30 -8.18 1.89 -3.80
CA ALA A 30 -9.58 2.14 -4.14
C ALA A 30 -9.86 3.61 -4.51
N ASN A 31 -9.06 4.16 -5.42
CA ASN A 31 -9.13 5.53 -5.90
C ASN A 31 -9.11 5.58 -7.44
N ARG A 32 -9.52 6.72 -7.99
CA ARG A 32 -9.30 7.04 -9.40
C ARG A 32 -7.81 7.22 -9.64
N PHE A 33 -7.39 6.89 -10.85
CA PHE A 33 -5.99 6.97 -11.24
C PHE A 33 -5.40 8.37 -11.02
N GLY A 34 -4.27 8.45 -10.32
CA GLY A 34 -3.56 9.70 -10.02
C GLY A 34 -3.99 10.40 -8.73
N SER A 35 -5.10 9.99 -8.13
CA SER A 35 -5.56 10.50 -6.83
C SER A 35 -4.75 9.97 -5.65
N VAL A 36 -4.95 10.60 -4.49
CA VAL A 36 -4.43 10.15 -3.20
C VAL A 36 -5.14 8.85 -2.80
N SER A 37 -4.42 7.90 -2.25
CA SER A 37 -5.00 6.64 -1.78
C SER A 37 -5.96 6.87 -0.61
N PRO A 38 -7.13 6.20 -0.60
CA PRO A 38 -8.13 6.41 0.43
C PRO A 38 -7.73 5.66 1.70
N THR A 39 -7.92 6.31 2.83
CA THR A 39 -7.66 5.72 4.17
C THR A 39 -8.93 5.47 4.98
N THR A 40 -10.10 5.83 4.46
CA THR A 40 -11.42 5.61 5.10
C THR A 40 -12.44 5.21 4.04
N ALA A 41 -13.53 4.57 4.46
CA ALA A 41 -14.62 4.23 3.55
C ALA A 41 -15.29 5.48 2.95
N ASP A 42 -15.33 6.59 3.70
CA ASP A 42 -15.87 7.85 3.20
C ASP A 42 -15.02 8.46 2.08
N HIS A 43 -13.69 8.32 2.14
CA HIS A 43 -12.81 8.69 1.02
C HIS A 43 -13.17 7.87 -0.24
N VAL A 44 -13.40 6.55 -0.08
CA VAL A 44 -13.79 5.67 -1.19
C VAL A 44 -15.15 6.08 -1.76
N ARG A 45 -16.16 6.31 -0.91
CA ARG A 45 -17.51 6.73 -1.33
C ARG A 45 -17.48 8.06 -2.06
N ALA A 46 -16.72 9.05 -1.56
CA ALA A 46 -16.61 10.35 -2.20
C ALA A 46 -15.94 10.27 -3.58
N GLU A 47 -15.00 9.35 -3.76
CA GLU A 47 -14.21 9.26 -5.00
C GLU A 47 -14.80 8.32 -6.06
N LEU A 48 -15.22 7.13 -5.64
CA LEU A 48 -15.76 6.10 -6.54
C LEU A 48 -17.28 6.17 -6.65
N GLY A 49 -18.00 6.53 -5.58
CA GLY A 49 -19.46 6.68 -5.57
C GLY A 49 -20.17 5.46 -6.16
N GLU A 50 -21.04 5.71 -7.14
CA GLU A 50 -21.83 4.68 -7.85
C GLU A 50 -21.00 3.82 -8.83
N ALA A 51 -19.68 4.07 -8.98
CA ALA A 51 -18.83 3.26 -9.84
C ALA A 51 -18.45 1.90 -9.22
N VAL A 52 -18.85 1.64 -7.98
CA VAL A 52 -18.65 0.37 -7.26
C VAL A 52 -19.97 -0.10 -6.66
N ASP A 53 -20.23 -1.40 -6.74
CA ASP A 53 -21.47 -1.98 -6.21
C ASP A 53 -21.48 -1.99 -4.67
N PHE A 54 -20.31 -2.12 -4.05
CA PHE A 54 -20.17 -2.27 -2.61
C PHE A 54 -18.94 -1.54 -2.08
N VAL A 55 -19.08 -0.99 -0.87
CA VAL A 55 -17.97 -0.48 -0.06
C VAL A 55 -18.02 -1.18 1.29
N LEU A 56 -16.99 -1.97 1.59
CA LEU A 56 -16.83 -2.62 2.88
C LEU A 56 -16.19 -1.66 3.86
N ASP A 57 -16.94 -1.28 4.90
CA ASP A 57 -16.46 -0.35 5.92
C ASP A 57 -15.73 -1.10 7.04
N GLY A 58 -14.40 -0.98 7.06
CA GLY A 58 -13.54 -1.56 8.08
C GLY A 58 -13.03 -0.54 9.11
N GLY A 59 -13.49 0.71 9.06
CA GLY A 59 -12.88 1.81 9.79
C GLY A 59 -11.66 2.42 9.07
N PRO A 60 -10.95 3.35 9.75
CA PRO A 60 -9.76 4.00 9.18
C PRO A 60 -8.57 3.05 9.09
N CYS A 61 -7.75 3.21 8.06
CA CYS A 61 -6.49 2.46 7.91
C CYS A 61 -5.49 2.84 9.02
N GLU A 62 -4.92 1.86 9.71
CA GLU A 62 -3.98 2.09 10.82
C GLU A 62 -2.65 2.73 10.38
N VAL A 63 -2.08 2.26 9.27
CA VAL A 63 -0.77 2.74 8.77
C VAL A 63 -0.92 3.96 7.86
N GLY A 64 -2.01 4.03 7.08
CA GLY A 64 -2.30 5.17 6.19
C GLY A 64 -1.40 5.31 4.94
N VAL A 65 -0.37 4.47 4.78
CA VAL A 65 0.48 4.40 3.57
C VAL A 65 0.40 3.02 2.92
N GLU A 66 0.77 2.92 1.65
CA GLU A 66 0.73 1.64 0.94
C GLU A 66 1.75 0.61 1.45
N SER A 67 1.56 -0.64 1.01
CA SER A 67 2.48 -1.73 1.32
C SER A 67 3.87 -1.51 0.73
N THR A 68 4.88 -1.95 1.48
CA THR A 68 6.23 -2.17 0.96
C THR A 68 6.18 -3.27 -0.08
N ILE A 69 6.87 -3.07 -1.22
CA ILE A 69 6.97 -4.07 -2.28
C ILE A 69 8.42 -4.48 -2.40
N VAL A 70 8.66 -5.79 -2.26
CA VAL A 70 9.97 -6.42 -2.38
C VAL A 70 9.96 -7.32 -3.61
N ASP A 71 10.98 -7.18 -4.44
CA ASP A 71 11.31 -8.14 -5.49
C ASP A 71 12.06 -9.31 -4.86
N ALA A 72 11.46 -10.49 -4.90
CA ALA A 72 12.04 -11.74 -4.42
C ALA A 72 12.29 -12.73 -5.58
N THR A 73 12.40 -12.24 -6.82
CA THR A 73 12.62 -13.09 -8.00
C THR A 73 14.09 -13.44 -8.24
N GLY A 74 15.01 -12.69 -7.63
CA GLY A 74 16.45 -12.96 -7.65
C GLY A 74 16.95 -13.56 -6.33
N GLU A 75 18.25 -13.89 -6.28
CA GLU A 75 18.89 -14.45 -5.08
C GLU A 75 18.87 -13.50 -3.88
N ILE A 76 19.04 -12.19 -4.13
CA ILE A 76 19.03 -11.16 -3.11
C ILE A 76 17.75 -10.32 -3.28
N PRO A 77 16.88 -10.25 -2.26
CA PRO A 77 15.66 -9.47 -2.35
C PRO A 77 15.99 -7.97 -2.43
N SER A 78 15.09 -7.19 -3.04
CA SER A 78 15.27 -5.74 -3.13
C SER A 78 13.95 -5.00 -3.00
N ILE A 79 13.96 -3.87 -2.30
CA ILE A 79 12.76 -3.05 -2.14
C ILE A 79 12.53 -2.26 -3.43
N LEU A 80 11.38 -2.47 -4.05
CA LEU A 80 10.95 -1.73 -5.23
C LEU A 80 10.07 -0.52 -4.90
N ARG A 81 9.35 -0.59 -3.76
CA ARG A 81 8.55 0.51 -3.24
C ARG A 81 8.57 0.48 -1.71
N PRO A 82 9.05 1.54 -1.04
CA PRO A 82 8.90 1.70 0.40
C PRO A 82 7.42 1.84 0.79
N GLY A 83 7.07 1.40 2.00
CA GLY A 83 5.70 1.43 2.50
C GLY A 83 5.65 1.11 4.00
N GLY A 84 4.54 0.53 4.45
CA GLY A 84 4.28 0.29 5.88
C GLY A 84 5.25 -0.65 6.62
N VAL A 85 6.00 -1.49 5.90
CA VAL A 85 7.07 -2.32 6.49
C VAL A 85 8.41 -1.65 6.21
N THR A 86 9.17 -1.32 7.24
CA THR A 86 10.41 -0.56 7.08
C THR A 86 11.53 -1.41 6.48
N ARG A 87 12.60 -0.75 6.02
CA ARG A 87 13.79 -1.47 5.54
C ARG A 87 14.42 -2.24 6.70
N GLU A 88 14.47 -1.60 7.85
CA GLU A 88 15.07 -2.08 9.08
C GLU A 88 14.34 -3.34 9.57
N ASP A 89 13.00 -3.37 9.51
CA ASP A 89 12.21 -4.56 9.82
C ASP A 89 12.56 -5.74 8.90
N LEU A 90 12.71 -5.47 7.60
CA LEU A 90 13.09 -6.50 6.62
C LEU A 90 14.50 -7.01 6.87
N GLU A 91 15.47 -6.13 7.11
CA GLU A 91 16.86 -6.50 7.37
C GLU A 91 17.00 -7.30 8.67
N ALA A 92 16.23 -6.96 9.70
CA ALA A 92 16.20 -7.69 10.97
C ALA A 92 15.72 -9.13 10.80
N VAL A 93 14.72 -9.37 9.95
CA VAL A 93 14.19 -10.71 9.66
C VAL A 93 15.09 -11.50 8.72
N LEU A 94 15.64 -10.85 7.70
CA LEU A 94 16.46 -11.50 6.66
C LEU A 94 17.91 -11.74 7.11
N GLY A 95 18.41 -11.00 8.10
CA GLY A 95 19.79 -11.10 8.57
C GLY A 95 20.83 -10.57 7.57
N CYS A 96 20.40 -9.81 6.57
CA CYS A 96 21.29 -9.20 5.58
C CYS A 96 20.78 -7.81 5.13
N PRO A 97 21.67 -6.90 4.71
CA PRO A 97 21.27 -5.60 4.15
C PRO A 97 20.42 -5.76 2.89
N ILE A 98 19.43 -4.89 2.71
CA ILE A 98 18.54 -4.93 1.55
C ILE A 98 18.60 -3.61 0.76
N ALA A 99 18.79 -3.73 -0.56
CA ALA A 99 18.87 -2.55 -1.43
C ALA A 99 17.48 -1.98 -1.75
N VAL A 100 17.34 -0.65 -1.75
CA VAL A 100 16.19 0.03 -2.36
C VAL A 100 16.53 0.42 -3.80
N ARG A 101 15.76 -0.09 -4.75
CA ARG A 101 15.96 0.18 -6.18
C ARG A 101 15.11 1.36 -6.63
N ALA A 102 15.75 2.40 -7.15
CA ALA A 102 15.07 3.54 -7.77
C ALA A 102 14.46 3.19 -9.14
N THR A 103 15.02 2.20 -9.83
CA THR A 103 14.53 1.71 -11.13
C THR A 103 14.53 0.19 -11.15
N SER A 104 13.50 -0.41 -11.75
CA SER A 104 13.38 -1.86 -11.93
C SER A 104 12.70 -2.16 -13.27
N ARG A 105 13.04 -3.30 -13.87
CA ARG A 105 12.29 -3.84 -15.03
C ARG A 105 10.94 -4.42 -14.61
N VAL A 106 10.82 -4.79 -13.33
CA VAL A 106 9.56 -5.25 -12.73
C VAL A 106 8.66 -4.03 -12.55
N ARG A 107 7.46 -4.07 -13.14
CA ARG A 107 6.48 -2.98 -12.99
C ARG A 107 5.84 -3.05 -11.62
N VAL A 108 5.74 -1.91 -10.97
CA VAL A 108 5.24 -1.80 -9.60
C VAL A 108 4.25 -0.65 -9.49
N PRO A 109 3.07 -0.84 -8.86
CA PRO A 109 2.14 0.26 -8.64
C PRO A 109 2.78 1.41 -7.85
N GLY A 110 2.45 2.65 -8.19
CA GLY A 110 2.92 3.83 -7.46
C GLY A 110 4.26 4.42 -7.92
N GLN A 111 4.91 3.85 -8.93
CA GLN A 111 6.12 4.45 -9.56
C GLN A 111 5.81 5.47 -10.67
N HIS A 112 4.53 5.77 -10.92
CA HIS A 112 4.14 6.70 -12.00
C HIS A 112 4.32 8.18 -11.58
N PRO A 113 4.91 9.05 -12.41
CA PRO A 113 5.25 10.44 -12.04
C PRO A 113 4.06 11.33 -11.64
N THR A 114 2.86 11.02 -12.13
CA THR A 114 1.66 11.85 -11.92
C THR A 114 0.92 11.55 -10.61
N ARG A 115 1.46 10.69 -9.73
CA ARG A 115 0.81 10.35 -8.47
C ARG A 115 0.82 11.55 -7.52
N ARG A 116 -0.36 12.00 -7.10
CA ARG A 116 -0.49 13.04 -6.07
C ARG A 116 -0.29 12.41 -4.69
N THR A 117 0.67 12.92 -3.91
CA THR A 117 0.78 12.62 -2.49
C THR A 117 -0.16 13.56 -1.71
N ALA A 118 -0.63 13.13 -0.54
CA ALA A 118 -1.43 14.00 0.33
C ALA A 118 -0.67 15.31 0.60
N PRO A 119 -1.35 16.47 0.66
CA PRO A 119 -0.70 17.72 1.03
C PRO A 119 -0.13 17.57 2.44
N ALA A 120 1.15 17.91 2.62
CA ALA A 120 1.77 17.94 3.94
C ALA A 120 0.98 18.90 4.84
N THR A 121 0.34 18.38 5.89
CA THR A 121 -0.22 19.23 6.94
C THR A 121 0.94 19.94 7.63
N PRO A 122 1.01 21.28 7.65
CA PRO A 122 2.08 21.96 8.37
C PRO A 122 1.92 21.68 9.87
N SER A 123 2.85 20.93 10.45
CA SER A 123 2.93 20.74 11.90
C SER A 123 3.42 22.04 12.53
N SER A 124 2.52 22.91 12.96
CA SER A 124 2.88 24.02 13.84
C SER A 124 2.92 23.52 15.28
N SER A 125 4.10 23.10 15.73
CA SER A 125 4.37 22.98 17.17
C SER A 125 4.64 24.38 17.72
N THR A 126 3.63 25.02 18.30
CA THR A 126 3.83 26.20 19.14
C THR A 126 4.41 25.73 20.48
N PRO A 127 5.61 26.18 20.90
CA PRO A 127 6.07 25.93 22.25
C PRO A 127 5.25 26.80 23.20
N THR A 128 4.56 26.17 24.15
CA THR A 128 3.99 26.86 25.32
C THR A 128 5.15 27.38 26.17
N ALA A 129 5.19 28.68 26.40
CA ALA A 129 6.00 29.32 27.43
C ALA A 129 5.22 29.41 28.74
#